data_AF-A0A174LMW6-F1
#
_entry.id   AF-A0A174LMW6-F1
#
_cell.length_a   1.000
_cell.length_b   1.000
_cell.length_c   1.000
_cell.angle_alpha   90.00
_cell.angle_beta   90.00
_cell.angle_gamma   90.00
#
_symmetry.space_group_name_H-M   'P 1'
#
loop_
_entity.id
_entity.type
_entity.pdbx_description
1 polymer ?
#
loop_
_entity_poly.entity_id
_entity_poly.type
_entity_poly.pdbx_seq_one_letter_code
_entity_poly.pdbx_strand_id
1 'polypeptide(L)'
;MNNVYFENIDQVGKLYLEYVFYEFEYEPILFLCTDKNKNLYLCLCSEIRYEQKWIITKCNMDILKLLLNKEIDIASAFLISKEAIIVTMDLKGNEKNFKIPMSKIDPLDLPKEGTFIKGNEKALNYLLKKEIKKIQTQLKITIDISYNNVIIERENNSF
;
A
#
# COMPACT_ATOMS: atom_id res chain seq x y z
N MET A 1 8.20 -14.18 6.36
CA MET A 1 6.76 -14.25 6.03
C MET A 1 6.17 -12.89 6.35
N ASN A 2 5.42 -12.26 5.42
CA ASN A 2 4.65 -11.08 5.81
C ASN A 2 3.50 -11.57 6.69
N ASN A 3 3.34 -11.00 7.87
CA ASN A 3 2.25 -11.36 8.76
C ASN A 3 0.94 -10.84 8.17
N VAL A 4 -0.09 -11.69 8.16
CA VAL A 4 -1.45 -11.28 7.81
C VAL A 4 -1.88 -10.25 8.85
N TYR A 5 -2.35 -9.10 8.38
CA TYR A 5 -2.85 -8.03 9.25
C TYR A 5 -4.38 -7.98 9.23
N PHE A 6 -4.99 -8.13 8.05
CA PHE A 6 -6.44 -8.31 7.91
C PHE A 6 -6.74 -9.63 7.20
N GLU A 7 -7.63 -10.45 7.78
CA GLU A 7 -7.88 -11.82 7.32
C GLU A 7 -8.86 -11.89 6.14
N ASN A 8 -9.89 -11.05 6.12
CA ASN A 8 -10.94 -11.15 5.11
C ASN A 8 -11.57 -9.81 4.73
N ILE A 9 -10.83 -9.00 3.99
CA ILE A 9 -11.35 -7.76 3.43
C ILE A 9 -12.24 -8.04 2.23
N ASP A 10 -13.47 -7.52 2.24
CA ASP A 10 -14.46 -7.76 1.19
C ASP A 10 -13.91 -7.36 -0.18
N GLN A 11 -14.02 -8.30 -1.13
CA GLN A 11 -13.53 -8.19 -2.52
C GLN A 11 -12.01 -8.01 -2.68
N VAL A 12 -11.23 -8.06 -1.61
CA VAL A 12 -9.74 -7.97 -1.64
C VAL A 12 -9.10 -9.26 -1.12
N GLY A 13 -9.66 -9.83 -0.05
CA GLY A 13 -9.11 -10.97 0.67
C GLY A 13 -8.12 -10.55 1.75
N LYS A 14 -7.06 -11.36 1.95
CA LYS A 14 -6.03 -11.11 2.96
C LYS A 14 -5.18 -9.90 2.61
N LEU A 15 -4.94 -9.06 3.61
CA LEU A 15 -3.96 -7.99 3.55
C LEU A 15 -2.81 -8.30 4.49
N TYR A 16 -1.59 -8.18 3.98
CA TYR A 16 -0.35 -8.45 4.67
C TYR A 16 0.33 -7.14 5.02
N LEU A 17 0.82 -6.99 6.25
CA LEU A 17 1.58 -5.81 6.65
C LEU A 17 2.85 -5.70 5.81
N GLU A 18 3.06 -4.54 5.17
CA GLU A 18 4.17 -4.30 4.25
C GLU A 18 5.19 -3.31 4.83
N TYR A 19 4.72 -2.18 5.37
CA TYR A 19 5.58 -1.14 5.94
C TYR A 19 4.81 -0.32 6.97
N VAL A 20 5.44 0.05 8.10
CA VAL A 20 4.82 0.90 9.13
C VAL A 20 5.51 2.27 9.12
N PHE A 21 4.74 3.33 8.93
CA PHE A 21 5.24 4.71 9.05
C PHE A 21 5.21 5.18 10.50
N TYR A 22 4.11 4.91 11.19
CA TYR A 22 3.91 5.29 12.58
C TYR A 22 3.26 4.16 13.35
N GLU A 23 3.70 4.02 14.60
CA GLU A 23 3.14 3.12 15.60
C GLU A 23 2.82 3.91 16.87
N PHE A 24 1.82 3.43 17.61
CA PHE A 24 1.49 3.90 18.94
C PHE A 24 1.29 2.68 19.83
N GLU A 25 2.02 2.58 20.95
CA GLU A 25 1.97 1.41 21.84
C GLU A 25 2.10 0.07 21.09
N TYR A 26 3.04 0.02 20.13
CA TYR A 26 3.30 -1.14 19.25
C TYR A 26 2.21 -1.45 18.20
N GLU A 27 1.13 -0.66 18.14
CA GLU A 27 0.09 -0.79 17.13
C GLU A 27 0.33 0.14 15.93
N PRO A 28 0.31 -0.37 14.68
CA PRO A 28 0.44 0.45 13.48
C PRO A 28 -0.70 1.48 13.35
N ILE A 29 -0.34 2.76 13.30
CA ILE A 29 -1.29 3.87 13.09
C ILE A 29 -1.38 4.27 11.63
N LEU A 30 -0.23 4.45 10.96
CA LEU A 30 -0.18 4.72 9.52
C LEU A 30 0.77 3.72 8.89
N PHE A 31 0.28 2.93 7.95
CA PHE A 31 1.03 1.81 7.41
C PHE A 31 0.57 1.44 6.00
N LEU A 32 1.36 0.58 5.36
CA LEU A 32 1.06 -0.03 4.08
C LEU A 32 0.73 -1.50 4.28
N CYS A 33 -0.27 -1.95 3.54
CA CYS A 33 -0.54 -3.37 3.34
C CYS A 33 -0.38 -3.74 1.87
N THR A 34 -0.13 -5.03 1.61
CA THR A 34 -0.26 -5.61 0.27
C THR A 34 -1.24 -6.76 0.26
N ASP A 35 -1.93 -6.98 -0.86
CA ASP A 35 -2.70 -8.20 -1.08
C ASP A 35 -1.84 -9.31 -1.72
N LYS A 36 -2.45 -10.48 -1.96
CA LYS A 36 -1.79 -11.61 -2.63
C LYS A 36 -1.23 -11.27 -4.03
N ASN A 37 -1.85 -10.30 -4.71
CA ASN A 37 -1.48 -9.86 -6.05
C ASN A 37 -0.46 -8.70 -6.01
N LYS A 38 0.04 -8.33 -4.82
CA LYS A 38 0.97 -7.21 -4.60
C LYS A 38 0.38 -5.84 -4.93
N ASN A 39 -0.95 -5.70 -4.94
CA ASN A 39 -1.55 -4.36 -4.91
C ASN A 39 -1.28 -3.72 -3.56
N LEU A 40 -0.98 -2.42 -3.57
CA LEU A 40 -0.62 -1.66 -2.38
C LEU A 40 -1.84 -0.96 -1.81
N TYR A 41 -1.93 -0.90 -0.48
CA TYR A 41 -3.00 -0.24 0.25
C TYR A 41 -2.39 0.65 1.31
N LEU A 42 -2.91 1.87 1.45
CA LEU A 42 -2.58 2.78 2.54
C LEU A 42 -3.63 2.62 3.63
N CYS A 43 -3.18 2.40 4.85
CA CYS A 43 -4.02 2.11 6.00
C CYS A 43 -3.78 3.15 7.09
N LEU A 44 -4.87 3.67 7.66
CA LEU A 44 -4.86 4.55 8.81
C LEU A 44 -5.75 3.96 9.89
N CYS A 45 -5.23 3.81 11.11
CA CYS A 45 -6.03 3.55 12.29
C CYS A 45 -6.57 4.89 12.82
N SER A 46 -7.88 5.10 12.77
CA SER A 46 -8.53 6.37 13.15
C SER A 46 -9.09 6.39 14.56
N GLU A 47 -9.38 5.22 15.15
CA GLU A 47 -9.84 5.05 16.53
C GLU A 47 -9.23 3.77 17.10
N ILE A 48 -8.83 3.80 18.38
CA ILE A 48 -8.17 2.68 19.09
C ILE A 48 -8.70 2.47 20.52
N ARG A 49 -9.52 3.36 21.07
CA ARG A 49 -9.87 3.38 22.50
C ARG A 49 -10.94 2.36 22.88
N TYR A 50 -12.03 2.31 22.12
CA TYR A 50 -13.22 1.51 22.44
C TYR A 50 -13.54 0.49 21.35
N GLU A 51 -13.30 0.88 20.10
CA GLU A 51 -13.28 0.03 18.93
C GLU A 51 -12.01 0.37 18.16
N GLN A 52 -11.43 -0.59 17.47
CA GLN A 52 -10.39 -0.27 16.50
C GLN A 52 -11.04 -0.03 15.15
N LYS A 53 -10.74 1.11 14.55
CA LYS A 53 -11.28 1.50 13.25
C LYS A 53 -10.13 1.83 12.32
N TRP A 54 -10.17 1.26 11.12
CA TRP A 54 -9.21 1.58 10.07
C TRP A 54 -9.91 2.08 8.81
N ILE A 55 -9.27 3.05 8.17
CA ILE A 55 -9.58 3.50 6.83
C ILE A 55 -8.49 2.95 5.91
N ILE A 56 -8.91 2.23 4.87
CA ILE A 56 -8.01 1.60 3.90
C ILE A 56 -8.36 2.10 2.51
N THR A 57 -7.37 2.61 1.78
CA THR A 57 -7.51 3.01 0.37
C THR A 57 -6.48 2.32 -0.49
N LYS A 58 -6.80 2.13 -1.78
CA LYS A 58 -5.80 1.69 -2.75
C LYS A 58 -4.71 2.76 -2.86
N CYS A 59 -3.48 2.31 -2.85
CA CYS A 59 -2.30 3.14 -3.00
C CYS A 59 -1.47 2.62 -4.19
N ASN A 60 -0.63 3.48 -4.75
CA ASN A 60 0.35 3.10 -5.75
C ASN A 60 1.67 3.83 -5.48
N MET A 61 2.69 3.48 -6.26
CA MET A 61 4.02 4.04 -6.06
C MET A 61 4.08 5.55 -6.28
N ASP A 62 3.22 6.09 -7.14
CA ASP A 62 3.20 7.53 -7.45
C ASP A 62 2.57 8.31 -6.28
N ILE A 63 1.45 7.85 -5.73
CA ILE A 63 0.86 8.41 -4.51
C ILE A 63 1.86 8.34 -3.35
N LEU A 64 2.55 7.21 -3.20
CA LEU A 64 3.54 7.05 -2.15
C LEU A 64 4.73 8.03 -2.32
N LYS A 65 5.19 8.28 -3.54
CA LYS A 65 6.22 9.29 -3.83
C LYS A 65 5.76 10.68 -3.39
N LEU A 66 4.58 11.10 -3.83
CA LEU A 66 4.03 12.42 -3.48
C LEU A 66 3.93 12.58 -1.96
N LEU A 67 3.43 11.55 -1.27
CA LEU A 67 3.29 11.54 0.18
C LEU A 67 4.64 11.62 0.91
N LEU A 68 5.63 10.84 0.45
CA LEU A 68 6.96 10.82 1.06
C LEU A 68 7.74 12.10 0.76
N ASN A 69 7.61 12.68 -0.43
CA ASN A 69 8.27 13.93 -0.78
C ASN A 69 7.60 15.16 -0.15
N LYS A 70 6.52 14.97 0.62
CA LYS A 70 5.69 16.03 1.21
C LYS A 70 5.06 16.96 0.16
N GLU A 71 4.79 16.41 -1.02
CA GLU A 71 4.06 17.10 -2.09
C GLU A 71 2.55 17.05 -1.83
N ILE A 72 2.07 16.01 -1.14
CA ILE A 72 0.71 15.89 -0.60
C ILE A 72 0.78 15.53 0.89
N ASP A 73 -0.21 15.98 1.66
CA ASP A 73 -0.36 15.56 3.04
C ASP A 73 -1.01 14.18 3.15
N ILE A 74 -1.05 13.63 4.37
CA ILE A 74 -1.58 12.28 4.60
C ILE A 74 -3.07 12.21 4.22
N ALA A 75 -3.89 13.19 4.60
CA ALA A 75 -5.32 13.21 4.29
C ALA A 75 -5.56 13.20 2.78
N SER A 76 -4.85 14.04 2.04
CA SER A 76 -4.90 14.13 0.58
C SER A 76 -4.57 12.80 -0.09
N ALA A 77 -3.61 12.04 0.44
CA ALA A 77 -3.28 10.71 -0.07
C ALA A 77 -4.45 9.72 0.03
N PHE A 78 -5.26 9.79 1.09
CA PHE A 78 -6.50 9.00 1.21
C PHE A 78 -7.55 9.48 0.21
N LEU A 79 -7.72 10.79 0.07
CA LEU A 79 -8.76 11.41 -0.76
C LEU A 79 -8.58 11.20 -2.28
N ILE A 80 -7.41 10.79 -2.75
CA ILE A 80 -7.18 10.43 -4.17
C ILE A 80 -8.07 9.26 -4.61
N SER A 81 -8.33 8.31 -3.72
CA SER A 81 -9.22 7.17 -4.01
C SER A 81 -10.68 7.60 -3.91
N LYS A 82 -11.51 7.17 -4.87
CA LYS A 82 -12.96 7.43 -4.85
C LYS A 82 -13.69 6.65 -3.76
N GLU A 83 -13.09 5.56 -3.30
CA GLU A 83 -13.67 4.64 -2.32
C GLU A 83 -12.65 4.32 -1.22
N ALA A 84 -13.17 4.11 -0.01
CA ALA A 84 -12.45 3.57 1.12
C ALA A 84 -13.09 2.25 1.56
N ILE A 85 -12.27 1.38 2.13
CA ILE A 85 -12.71 0.24 2.91
C ILE A 85 -12.59 0.65 4.38
N ILE A 86 -13.68 0.53 5.11
CA ILE A 86 -13.70 0.68 6.56
C ILE A 86 -13.57 -0.71 7.17
N VAL A 87 -12.66 -0.84 8.12
CA VAL A 87 -12.54 -2.03 8.98
C VAL A 87 -12.81 -1.59 10.40
N THR A 88 -13.63 -2.35 11.13
CA THR A 88 -13.87 -2.15 12.55
C THR A 88 -13.67 -3.45 13.29
N MET A 89 -12.99 -3.42 14.44
CA MET A 89 -12.86 -4.56 15.33
C MET A 89 -13.38 -4.16 16.72
N ASP A 90 -14.33 -4.95 17.22
CA ASP A 90 -14.85 -4.76 18.58
C ASP A 90 -13.87 -5.30 19.64
N LEU A 91 -14.14 -5.02 20.91
CA LEU A 91 -13.31 -5.49 22.04
C LEU A 91 -13.27 -7.02 22.19
N LYS A 92 -14.14 -7.77 21.49
CA LYS A 92 -14.14 -9.23 21.47
C LYS A 92 -13.32 -9.79 20.30
N GLY A 93 -12.74 -8.92 19.47
CA GLY A 93 -11.97 -9.31 18.29
C GLY A 93 -12.81 -9.62 17.06
N ASN A 94 -14.10 -9.25 17.04
CA ASN A 94 -14.93 -9.46 15.85
C ASN A 94 -14.66 -8.36 14.82
N GLU A 95 -13.97 -8.72 13.75
CA GLU A 95 -13.72 -7.85 12.60
C GLU A 95 -14.96 -7.77 11.69
N LYS A 96 -15.29 -6.56 11.25
CA LYS A 96 -16.23 -6.29 10.15
C LYS A 96 -15.59 -5.31 9.20
N ASN A 97 -15.92 -5.42 7.92
CA ASN A 97 -15.49 -4.46 6.93
C ASN A 97 -16.54 -4.23 5.85
N PHE A 98 -16.51 -3.04 5.26
CA PHE A 98 -17.41 -2.62 4.19
C PHE A 98 -16.79 -1.47 3.39
N LYS A 99 -17.21 -1.34 2.13
CA LYS A 99 -16.78 -0.23 1.26
C LYS A 99 -17.73 0.94 1.36
N ILE A 100 -17.17 2.15 1.37
CA ILE A 100 -17.93 3.39 1.26
C ILE A 100 -17.29 4.34 0.24
N PRO A 101 -18.08 5.22 -0.39
CA PRO A 101 -17.53 6.36 -1.11
C PRO A 101 -16.68 7.22 -0.17
N MET A 102 -15.55 7.72 -0.67
CA MET A 102 -14.65 8.58 0.10
C MET A 102 -15.34 9.85 0.62
N SER A 103 -16.33 10.36 -0.11
CA SER A 103 -17.14 11.51 0.29
C SER A 103 -18.00 11.28 1.55
N LYS A 104 -18.12 10.03 2.03
CA LYS A 104 -18.84 9.67 3.26
C LYS A 104 -17.93 9.49 4.48
N ILE A 105 -16.61 9.59 4.31
CA ILE A 105 -15.67 9.56 5.43
C ILE A 105 -15.83 10.83 6.26
N ASP A 106 -15.85 10.69 7.59
CA ASP A 106 -15.79 11.84 8.48
C ASP A 106 -14.39 12.46 8.38
N PRO A 107 -14.25 13.76 8.03
CA PRO A 107 -12.95 14.42 8.01
C PRO A 107 -12.18 14.32 9.33
N LEU A 108 -12.87 14.14 10.46
CA LEU A 108 -12.23 13.95 11.78
C LEU A 108 -11.56 12.58 11.93
N ASP A 109 -11.92 11.59 11.11
CA ASP A 109 -11.21 10.30 11.06
C ASP A 109 -9.87 10.39 10.31
N LEU A 110 -9.63 11.47 9.56
CA LEU A 110 -8.38 11.70 8.82
C LEU A 110 -7.43 12.61 9.61
N PRO A 111 -6.11 12.53 9.35
CA PRO A 111 -5.17 13.48 9.92
C PRO A 111 -5.52 14.90 9.47
N LYS A 112 -5.21 15.88 10.31
CA LYS A 112 -5.43 17.29 9.97
C LYS A 112 -4.75 17.63 8.64
N GLU A 113 -5.42 18.38 7.78
CA GLU A 113 -4.84 18.93 6.55
C GLU A 113 -3.51 19.66 6.85
N GLY A 114 -2.53 19.48 5.96
CA GLY A 114 -1.15 19.92 6.13
C GLY A 114 -0.30 19.02 7.05
N THR A 115 -0.81 17.87 7.50
CA THR A 115 -0.01 16.89 8.26
C THR A 115 0.76 15.98 7.31
N PHE A 116 2.08 16.20 7.25
CA PHE A 116 3.00 15.40 6.43
C PHE A 116 3.71 14.31 7.24
N ILE A 117 4.23 13.29 6.54
CA ILE A 117 5.11 12.30 7.16
C ILE A 117 6.44 12.96 7.58
N LYS A 118 6.87 12.70 8.82
CA LYS A 118 8.14 13.13 9.42
C LYS A 118 9.08 11.92 9.52
N GLY A 119 10.40 12.15 9.45
CA GLY A 119 11.39 11.08 9.61
C GLY A 119 11.31 9.98 8.55
N ASN A 120 11.02 10.35 7.30
CA ASN A 120 10.69 9.45 6.20
C ASN A 120 11.92 8.82 5.49
N GLU A 121 13.14 9.01 5.99
CA GLU A 121 14.37 8.49 5.34
C GLU A 121 14.32 6.97 5.13
N LYS A 122 13.85 6.23 6.14
CA LYS A 122 13.64 4.77 6.04
C LYS A 122 12.57 4.42 5.00
N ALA A 123 11.52 5.23 4.90
CA ALA A 123 10.44 5.02 3.95
C ALA A 123 10.89 5.32 2.51
N LEU A 124 11.71 6.35 2.30
CA LEU A 124 12.35 6.65 1.03
C LEU A 124 13.28 5.50 0.61
N ASN A 125 14.06 4.95 1.55
CA ASN A 125 14.88 3.77 1.26
C ASN A 125 14.03 2.54 0.87
N TYR A 126 12.88 2.34 1.53
CA TYR A 126 11.92 1.31 1.13
C TYR A 126 11.41 1.53 -0.31
N LEU A 127 11.01 2.76 -0.63
CA LEU A 127 10.55 3.15 -1.96
C LEU A 127 11.62 2.87 -3.03
N LEU A 128 12.86 3.32 -2.81
CA LEU A 128 13.99 3.11 -3.71
C LEU A 128 14.26 1.61 -3.96
N LYS A 129 14.25 0.79 -2.90
CA LYS A 129 14.43 -0.66 -3.03
C LYS A 129 13.34 -1.30 -3.90
N LYS A 130 12.09 -0.86 -3.78
CA LYS A 130 10.97 -1.35 -4.63
C LYS A 130 11.17 -0.97 -6.09
N GLU A 131 11.61 0.26 -6.37
CA GLU A 131 11.87 0.72 -7.73
C GLU A 131 13.03 -0.01 -8.38
N ILE A 132 14.15 -0.16 -7.67
CA ILE A 132 15.31 -0.92 -8.14
C ILE A 132 14.90 -2.35 -8.48
N LYS A 133 14.14 -3.02 -7.61
CA LYS A 133 13.65 -4.38 -7.85
C LYS A 133 12.76 -4.46 -9.10
N LYS A 134 11.90 -3.46 -9.32
CA LYS A 134 11.04 -3.37 -10.50
C LYS A 134 11.90 -3.24 -11.77
N ILE A 135 12.88 -2.34 -11.77
CA ILE A 135 13.80 -2.12 -12.90
C ILE A 135 14.62 -3.39 -13.16
N GLN A 136 15.17 -4.03 -12.14
CA GLN A 136 15.91 -5.30 -12.26
C GLN A 136 15.06 -6.41 -12.89
N THR A 137 13.79 -6.51 -12.49
CA THR A 137 12.86 -7.51 -13.05
C THR A 137 12.59 -7.23 -14.53
N GLN A 138 12.36 -5.97 -14.89
CA GLN A 138 12.14 -5.56 -16.29
C GLN A 138 13.38 -5.82 -17.15
N LEU A 139 14.57 -5.44 -16.68
CA LEU A 139 15.82 -5.68 -17.38
C LEU A 139 16.06 -7.17 -17.63
N LYS A 140 15.80 -8.02 -16.64
CA LYS A 140 15.94 -9.47 -16.78
C LYS A 140 15.03 -10.01 -17.90
N ILE A 141 13.76 -9.62 -17.91
CA ILE A 141 12.81 -10.01 -18.95
C ILE A 141 13.29 -9.55 -20.34
N THR A 142 13.74 -8.29 -20.46
CA THR A 142 14.25 -7.74 -21.72
C THR A 142 15.46 -8.50 -22.23
N ILE A 143 16.40 -8.86 -21.34
CA ILE A 143 17.59 -9.65 -21.69
C ILE A 143 17.18 -11.05 -22.16
N ASP A 144 16.27 -11.72 -21.44
CA ASP A 144 15.79 -13.06 -21.79
C ASP A 144 15.12 -13.08 -23.18
N ILE A 145 14.27 -12.08 -23.48
CA ILE A 145 13.64 -11.91 -24.80
C ILE A 145 14.70 -11.68 -25.89
N SER A 146 15.66 -10.80 -25.63
CA SER A 146 16.72 -10.48 -26.60
C SER A 146 17.57 -11.70 -26.92
N TYR A 147 17.92 -12.51 -25.92
CA TYR A 147 18.68 -13.74 -26.09
C TYR A 147 17.92 -14.78 -26.93
N ASN A 148 16.63 -14.98 -26.66
CA ASN A 148 15.79 -15.90 -27.43
C ASN A 148 15.66 -15.48 -28.90
N ASN A 149 15.51 -14.18 -29.18
CA ASN A 149 15.44 -13.68 -30.55
C ASN A 149 16.73 -13.96 -31.33
N VAL A 150 17.90 -13.78 -30.70
CA VAL A 150 19.19 -14.09 -31.33
C VAL A 150 19.33 -15.58 -31.66
N ILE A 151 18.79 -16.47 -30.81
CA ILE A 151 18.78 -17.92 -31.10
C ILE A 151 17.92 -18.22 -32.31
N ILE A 152 16.69 -17.69 -32.35
CA ILE A 152 15.74 -17.90 -33.45
C ILE A 152 16.32 -17.39 -34.79
N GLU A 153 16.95 -16.22 -34.80
CA GLU A 153 17.61 -15.67 -36.00
C GLU A 153 18.75 -16.56 -36.51
N ARG A 154 19.52 -17.19 -35.61
CA ARG A 154 20.59 -18.12 -35.99
C ARG A 154 20.04 -19.42 -36.58
N GLU A 155 18.97 -19.97 -36.01
CA GLU A 155 18.32 -21.18 -36.52
C GLU A 155 17.71 -20.94 -37.92
N ASN A 156 17.09 -19.77 -38.14
CA ASN A 156 16.50 -19.42 -39.44
C ASN A 156 17.54 -19.14 -40.54
N ASN A 157 18.73 -18.67 -40.19
CA ASN A 157 19.82 -18.38 -41.14
C ASN A 157 20.75 -19.58 -41.41
N SER A 158 20.47 -20.76 -40.83
CA SER A 158 21.29 -21.98 -41.00
C SER A 158 20.73 -22.97 -42.04
N PHE A 159 19.78 -22.52 -42.89
CA PHE A 159 19.18 -23.29 -44.00
C PHE A 159 19.50 -22.69 -45.36
#